data_AF-A0A2N5ZN47-F1
#
_entry.id   AF-A0A2N5ZN47-F1
#
_cell.length_a   1.000
_cell.length_b   1.000
_cell.length_c   1.000
_cell.angle_alpha   90.00
_cell.angle_beta   90.00
_cell.angle_gamma   90.00
#
_symmetry.space_group_name_H-M   'P 1'
#
loop_
_entity.id
_entity.type
_entity.pdbx_description
1 polymer ?
#
loop_
_entity_poly.entity_id
_entity_poly.type
_entity_poly.pdbx_seq_one_letter_code
_entity_poly.pdbx_strand_id
1 'polypeptide(L)'
;IFHTEIQLEDSNFITIPNLYIANNPVKLTRVTNTVISTSVSLGYDIPRSKIEEALRDAAISVGLTNPYIYITSLGDFSVVYRIHGFLEDSSKFFSTSSLLNAKVMDNLHENKIEIVSPTFMNQRRADDSIFIPKPTRVKQAEESEKSPEELIFDEAIEAAEMEKKRYNLQKLEARKDELQKSLKEEKDERNIEIIKAAITRIDNLKTKIEANIKGQK
;
A
#
# COMPACT_ATOMS: atom_id res chain seq x y z
N ILE A 1 28.70 -6.91 -4.86
CA ILE A 1 27.35 -6.42 -5.25
C ILE A 1 27.51 -4.92 -5.51
N PHE A 2 27.50 -4.48 -6.77
CA PHE A 2 27.74 -3.08 -7.17
C PHE A 2 26.49 -2.36 -7.69
N HIS A 3 25.38 -3.08 -7.77
CA HIS A 3 24.09 -2.60 -8.23
C HIS A 3 22.99 -3.07 -7.29
N THR A 4 21.86 -2.38 -7.36
CA THR A 4 20.60 -2.71 -6.69
C THR A 4 19.58 -3.03 -7.78
N GLU A 5 18.86 -4.13 -7.63
CA GLU A 5 17.77 -4.50 -8.54
C GLU A 5 16.43 -4.14 -7.90
N ILE A 6 15.52 -3.62 -8.71
CA ILE A 6 14.17 -3.24 -8.30
C ILE A 6 13.19 -3.94 -9.24
N GLN A 7 12.21 -4.65 -8.66
CA GLN A 7 11.09 -5.22 -9.39
C GLN A 7 10.04 -4.14 -9.65
N LEU A 8 9.58 -4.04 -10.90
CA LEU A 8 8.61 -3.07 -11.37
C LEU A 8 7.18 -3.64 -11.36
N GLU A 9 6.19 -2.78 -11.56
CA GLU A 9 4.76 -3.15 -11.63
C GLU A 9 4.39 -4.02 -12.83
N ASP A 10 5.27 -4.16 -13.82
CA ASP A 10 5.10 -5.03 -14.99
C ASP A 10 5.85 -6.36 -14.84
N SER A 11 6.28 -6.69 -13.62
CA SER A 11 7.09 -7.88 -13.27
C SER A 11 8.50 -7.89 -13.88
N ASN A 12 8.95 -6.80 -14.51
CA ASN A 12 10.33 -6.68 -14.99
C ASN A 12 11.26 -6.15 -13.90
N PHE A 13 12.56 -6.32 -14.12
CA PHE A 13 13.61 -5.82 -13.23
C PHE A 13 14.35 -4.64 -13.84
N ILE A 14 14.66 -3.65 -13.01
CA ILE A 14 15.59 -2.58 -13.34
C ILE A 14 16.82 -2.64 -12.43
N THR A 15 18.00 -2.62 -13.04
CA THR A 15 19.28 -2.60 -12.33
C THR A 15 19.79 -1.16 -12.22
N ILE A 16 19.99 -0.70 -10.98
CA ILE A 16 20.45 0.66 -10.68
C ILE A 16 21.82 0.59 -10.00
N PRO A 17 22.85 1.31 -10.50
CA PRO A 17 24.14 1.40 -9.81
C PRO A 17 24.00 2.04 -8.42
N ASN A 18 24.69 1.49 -7.42
CA ASN A 18 24.59 1.99 -6.04
C ASN A 18 25.03 3.46 -5.91
N LEU A 19 26.01 3.89 -6.73
CA LEU A 19 26.46 5.28 -6.78
C LEU A 19 25.35 6.24 -7.24
N TYR A 20 24.44 5.78 -8.10
CA TYR A 20 23.30 6.59 -8.54
C TYR A 20 22.30 6.78 -7.39
N ILE A 21 22.00 5.72 -6.65
CA ILE A 21 21.10 5.81 -5.47
C ILE A 21 21.71 6.69 -4.38
N ALA A 22 23.03 6.59 -4.15
CA ALA A 22 23.71 7.40 -3.13
C ALA A 22 23.70 8.91 -3.43
N ASN A 23 23.69 9.29 -4.71
CA ASN A 23 23.76 10.69 -5.14
C ASN A 23 22.38 11.32 -5.42
N ASN A 24 21.31 10.53 -5.50
CA ASN A 24 19.97 11.02 -5.85
C ASN A 24 18.97 10.76 -4.72
N PRO A 25 18.16 11.76 -4.30
CA PRO A 25 17.15 11.56 -3.28
C PRO A 25 16.06 10.61 -3.77
N VAL A 26 15.73 9.60 -2.94
CA VAL A 26 14.65 8.64 -3.21
C VAL A 26 13.43 8.94 -2.34
N LYS A 27 12.23 8.81 -2.92
CA LYS A 27 10.97 8.96 -2.19
C LYS A 27 10.60 7.62 -1.55
N LEU A 28 10.45 7.60 -0.24
CA LEU A 28 10.04 6.39 0.49
C LEU A 28 8.52 6.37 0.69
N THR A 29 7.88 5.30 0.24
CA THR A 29 6.48 5.00 0.60
C THR A 29 6.47 4.26 1.93
N ARG A 30 5.64 4.71 2.88
CA ARG A 30 5.51 4.04 4.18
C ARG A 30 4.80 2.70 4.01
N VAL A 31 5.25 1.69 4.75
CA VAL A 31 4.66 0.33 4.77
C VAL A 31 3.24 0.34 5.37
N THR A 32 3.01 1.23 6.33
CA THR A 32 1.72 1.40 7.02
C THR A 32 1.24 2.82 6.89
N ASN A 33 -0.09 2.99 6.83
CA ASN A 33 -0.74 4.30 6.77
C ASN A 33 -0.33 5.09 5.52
N THR A 34 -0.27 4.41 4.38
CA THR A 34 0.02 5.02 3.08
C THR A 34 -1.16 5.86 2.63
N VAL A 35 -0.91 7.09 2.17
CA VAL A 35 -1.98 7.92 1.63
C VAL A 35 -2.17 7.59 0.16
N ILE A 36 -3.36 7.12 -0.20
CA ILE A 36 -3.81 7.00 -1.59
C ILE A 36 -4.60 8.26 -1.93
N SER A 37 -4.49 8.71 -3.18
CA SER A 37 -5.25 9.86 -3.65
C SER A 37 -5.66 9.75 -5.10
N THR A 38 -6.84 10.25 -5.41
CA THR A 38 -7.40 10.34 -6.76
C THR A 38 -7.89 11.76 -7.01
N SER A 39 -7.66 12.27 -8.21
CA SER A 39 -8.18 13.56 -8.65
C SER A 39 -9.29 13.40 -9.68
N VAL A 40 -10.36 14.18 -9.53
CA VAL A 40 -11.47 14.27 -10.48
C VAL A 40 -11.78 15.73 -10.78
N SER A 41 -12.10 16.02 -12.04
CA SER A 41 -12.55 17.35 -12.47
C SER A 41 -14.07 17.34 -12.61
N LEU A 42 -14.74 18.30 -11.99
CA LEU A 42 -16.20 18.39 -11.97
C LEU A 42 -16.68 19.81 -12.31
N GLY A 43 -17.88 19.93 -12.87
CA GLY A 43 -18.46 21.23 -13.23
C GLY A 43 -18.85 22.08 -12.01
N TYR A 44 -19.04 23.38 -12.25
CA TYR A 44 -19.50 24.34 -11.23
C TYR A 44 -21.01 24.28 -10.94
N ASP A 45 -21.74 23.48 -11.70
CA ASP A 45 -23.19 23.34 -11.67
C ASP A 45 -23.68 22.51 -10.46
N ILE A 46 -22.78 21.85 -9.73
CA ILE A 46 -23.12 20.94 -8.64
C ILE A 46 -22.64 21.52 -7.30
N PRO A 47 -23.48 21.48 -6.24
CA PRO A 47 -23.07 21.93 -4.92
C PRO A 47 -21.87 21.15 -4.37
N ARG A 48 -20.88 21.88 -3.87
CA ARG A 48 -19.64 21.34 -3.27
C ARG A 48 -19.91 20.24 -2.24
N SER A 49 -20.88 20.43 -1.35
CA SER A 49 -21.21 19.48 -0.28
C SER A 49 -21.63 18.11 -0.82
N LYS A 50 -22.40 18.09 -1.93
CA LYS A 50 -22.85 16.84 -2.56
C LYS A 50 -21.69 16.07 -3.20
N ILE A 51 -20.75 16.80 -3.81
CA ILE A 51 -19.52 16.21 -4.37
C ILE A 51 -18.66 15.63 -3.26
N GLU A 52 -18.45 16.38 -2.18
CA GLU A 52 -17.63 15.94 -1.05
C GLU A 52 -18.18 14.69 -0.38
N GLU A 53 -19.50 14.59 -0.24
CA GLU A 53 -20.18 13.40 0.29
C GLU A 53 -20.01 12.19 -0.63
N ALA A 54 -20.32 12.31 -1.93
CA ALA A 54 -20.18 11.22 -2.89
C ALA A 54 -18.74 10.70 -3.02
N LEU A 55 -17.75 11.60 -2.99
CA LEU A 55 -16.34 11.20 -3.00
C LEU A 55 -15.95 10.49 -1.70
N ARG A 56 -16.41 10.99 -0.56
CA ARG A 56 -16.14 10.35 0.74
C ARG A 56 -16.70 8.94 0.79
N ASP A 57 -17.92 8.74 0.32
CA ASP A 57 -18.58 7.43 0.26
C ASP A 57 -17.81 6.46 -0.64
N ALA A 58 -17.29 6.95 -1.77
CA ALA A 58 -16.41 6.17 -2.63
C ALA A 58 -15.15 5.68 -1.88
N ALA A 59 -14.46 6.55 -1.16
CA ALA A 59 -13.27 6.16 -0.39
C ALA A 59 -13.59 5.18 0.74
N ILE A 60 -14.73 5.36 1.42
CA ILE A 60 -15.19 4.43 2.47
C ILE A 60 -15.51 3.06 1.86
N SER A 61 -16.15 3.02 0.69
CA SER A 61 -16.51 1.76 0.00
C SER A 61 -15.30 0.93 -0.42
N VAL A 62 -14.13 1.56 -0.58
CA VAL A 62 -12.85 0.94 -0.91
C VAL A 62 -12.14 0.42 0.35
N GLY A 63 -12.58 0.84 1.55
CA GLY A 63 -11.97 0.49 2.82
C GLY A 63 -10.87 1.46 3.28
N LEU A 64 -10.84 2.68 2.76
CA LEU A 64 -9.89 3.70 3.20
C LEU A 64 -10.33 4.34 4.52
N THR A 65 -9.37 4.55 5.41
CA THR A 65 -9.60 5.22 6.70
C THR A 65 -9.38 6.73 6.59
N ASN A 66 -10.12 7.50 7.39
CA ASN A 66 -10.03 8.97 7.48
C ASN A 66 -9.96 9.71 6.13
N PRO A 67 -10.94 9.50 5.23
CA PRO A 67 -10.93 10.17 3.93
C PRO A 67 -11.10 11.68 4.07
N TYR A 68 -10.29 12.44 3.33
CA TYR A 68 -10.34 13.90 3.28
C TYR A 68 -10.19 14.39 1.85
N ILE A 69 -10.77 15.57 1.55
CA ILE A 69 -10.88 16.07 0.19
C ILE A 69 -10.29 17.47 0.13
N TYR A 70 -9.52 17.74 -0.93
CA TYR A 70 -9.00 19.06 -1.24
C TYR A 70 -9.48 19.54 -2.59
N ILE A 71 -9.78 20.83 -2.68
CA ILE A 71 -9.90 21.52 -3.96
C ILE A 71 -8.49 21.91 -4.38
N THR A 72 -7.99 21.29 -5.46
CA THR A 72 -6.61 21.47 -5.91
C THR A 72 -6.49 22.67 -6.84
N SER A 73 -7.47 22.87 -7.72
CA SER A 73 -7.52 24.03 -8.62
C SER A 73 -8.96 24.41 -8.96
N LEU A 74 -9.15 25.70 -9.19
CA LEU A 74 -10.37 26.29 -9.75
C LEU A 74 -10.04 26.66 -11.20
N GLY A 75 -10.49 25.85 -12.15
CA GLY A 75 -10.36 26.15 -13.58
C GLY A 75 -11.51 27.01 -14.07
N ASP A 76 -11.46 27.41 -15.34
CA ASP A 76 -12.48 28.31 -15.91
C ASP A 76 -13.86 27.63 -16.05
N PHE A 77 -13.87 26.31 -16.28
CA PHE A 77 -15.10 25.53 -16.52
C PHE A 77 -15.28 24.35 -15.55
N SER A 78 -14.28 24.06 -14.71
CA SER A 78 -14.32 22.93 -13.79
C SER A 78 -13.48 23.18 -12.54
N VAL A 79 -13.82 22.47 -11.48
CA VAL A 79 -13.09 22.42 -10.22
C VAL A 79 -12.44 21.06 -10.09
N VAL A 80 -11.14 21.03 -9.81
CA VAL A 80 -10.40 19.79 -9.58
C VAL A 80 -10.43 19.46 -8.10
N TYR A 81 -11.14 18.38 -7.77
CA TYR A 81 -11.18 17.79 -6.44
C TYR A 81 -10.15 16.67 -6.36
N ARG A 82 -9.45 16.58 -5.23
CA ARG A 82 -8.56 15.46 -4.91
C ARG A 82 -8.99 14.83 -3.61
N ILE A 83 -9.43 13.58 -3.69
CA ILE A 83 -9.71 12.78 -2.51
C ILE A 83 -8.45 12.07 -2.06
N HIS A 84 -8.27 12.03 -0.74
CA HIS A 84 -7.23 11.30 -0.05
C HIS A 84 -7.87 10.32 0.92
N GLY A 85 -7.22 9.18 1.14
CA GLY A 85 -7.57 8.24 2.18
C GLY A 85 -6.34 7.47 2.64
N PHE A 86 -6.39 6.97 3.87
CA PHE A 86 -5.30 6.20 4.45
C PHE A 86 -5.55 4.71 4.24
N LEU A 87 -4.53 4.03 3.72
CA LEU A 87 -4.49 2.59 3.55
C LEU A 87 -3.64 1.98 4.67
N GLU A 88 -4.20 0.99 5.36
CA GLU A 88 -3.53 0.31 6.48
C GLU A 88 -2.34 -0.52 6.00
N ASP A 89 -2.51 -1.24 4.88
CA ASP A 89 -1.50 -2.11 4.28
C ASP A 89 -1.11 -1.65 2.87
N SER A 90 0.14 -1.21 2.70
CA SER A 90 0.66 -0.74 1.41
C SER A 90 0.81 -1.84 0.35
N SER A 91 0.67 -3.13 0.71
CA SER A 91 0.83 -4.26 -0.21
C SER A 91 -0.12 -4.19 -1.42
N LYS A 92 -1.34 -3.70 -1.20
CA LYS A 92 -2.41 -3.60 -2.22
C LYS A 92 -2.54 -2.18 -2.80
N PHE A 93 -1.46 -1.40 -2.79
CA PHE A 93 -1.51 0.01 -3.17
C PHE A 93 -2.06 0.22 -4.60
N PHE A 94 -1.61 -0.57 -5.57
CA PHE A 94 -1.98 -0.40 -6.98
C PHE A 94 -3.43 -0.81 -7.25
N SER A 95 -3.84 -1.98 -6.79
CA SER A 95 -5.21 -2.50 -6.87
C SER A 95 -6.18 -1.57 -6.15
N THR A 96 -5.83 -1.09 -4.95
CA THR A 96 -6.68 -0.16 -4.19
C THR A 96 -6.78 1.20 -4.89
N SER A 97 -5.70 1.71 -5.48
CA SER A 97 -5.71 2.95 -6.26
C SER A 97 -6.62 2.84 -7.49
N SER A 98 -6.53 1.72 -8.22
CA SER A 98 -7.42 1.43 -9.36
C SER A 98 -8.88 1.29 -8.91
N LEU A 99 -9.12 0.55 -7.84
CA LEU A 99 -10.45 0.36 -7.26
C LEU A 99 -11.05 1.68 -6.77
N LEU A 100 -10.24 2.57 -6.19
CA LEU A 100 -10.67 3.92 -5.81
C LEU A 100 -11.12 4.72 -7.02
N ASN A 101 -10.38 4.69 -8.14
CA ASN A 101 -10.81 5.37 -9.36
C ASN A 101 -12.15 4.82 -9.88
N ALA A 102 -12.32 3.51 -9.89
CA ALA A 102 -13.58 2.87 -10.28
C ALA A 102 -14.74 3.28 -9.36
N LYS A 103 -14.56 3.18 -8.04
CA LYS A 103 -15.59 3.52 -7.06
C LYS A 103 -15.94 5.01 -7.05
N VAL A 104 -14.98 5.89 -7.32
CA VAL A 104 -15.23 7.32 -7.50
C VAL A 104 -16.13 7.53 -8.71
N MET A 105 -15.86 6.89 -9.84
CA MET A 105 -16.74 7.00 -11.02
C MET A 105 -18.14 6.46 -10.75
N ASP A 106 -18.25 5.27 -10.15
CA ASP A 106 -19.54 4.63 -9.85
C ASP A 106 -20.39 5.49 -8.91
N ASN A 107 -19.83 5.96 -7.79
CA ASN A 107 -20.56 6.78 -6.81
C ASN A 107 -20.99 8.13 -7.37
N LEU A 108 -20.15 8.78 -8.20
CA LEU A 108 -20.52 10.03 -8.85
C LEU A 108 -21.70 9.80 -9.82
N HIS A 109 -21.64 8.74 -10.64
CA HIS A 109 -22.72 8.39 -11.55
C HIS A 109 -24.02 8.01 -10.82
N GLU A 110 -23.96 7.25 -9.73
CA GLU A 110 -25.12 6.92 -8.89
C GLU A 110 -25.79 8.17 -8.32
N ASN A 111 -25.00 9.18 -7.95
CA ASN A 111 -25.48 10.47 -7.48
C ASN A 111 -25.91 11.44 -8.60
N LYS A 112 -25.93 10.97 -9.85
CA LYS A 112 -26.23 11.74 -11.06
C LYS A 112 -25.31 12.94 -11.25
N ILE A 113 -24.04 12.79 -10.88
CA ILE A 113 -22.98 13.77 -11.08
C ILE A 113 -22.26 13.41 -12.38
N GLU A 114 -22.27 14.35 -13.33
CA GLU A 114 -21.62 14.15 -14.63
C GLU A 114 -20.11 14.39 -14.52
N ILE A 115 -19.33 13.46 -15.08
CA ILE A 115 -17.88 13.59 -15.18
C ILE A 115 -17.56 14.04 -16.61
N VAL A 116 -17.28 15.33 -16.77
CA VAL A 116 -16.95 15.90 -18.09
C VAL A 116 -15.45 16.07 -18.27
N SER A 117 -14.97 15.78 -19.47
CA SER A 117 -13.58 16.08 -19.85
C SER A 117 -13.41 17.60 -20.03
N PRO A 118 -12.28 18.20 -19.59
CA PRO A 118 -12.03 19.64 -19.73
C PRO A 118 -12.12 20.17 -21.17
N THR A 119 -11.83 19.33 -22.17
CA THR A 119 -11.88 19.68 -23.60
C THR A 119 -13.27 19.48 -24.22
N PHE A 120 -14.21 18.89 -23.47
CA PHE A 120 -15.56 18.64 -23.95
C PHE A 120 -16.39 19.90 -23.83
N MET A 121 -16.42 20.70 -24.90
CA MET A 121 -17.35 21.82 -25.00
C MET A 121 -18.78 21.29 -25.20
N ASN A 122 -19.52 21.17 -24.10
CA ASN A 122 -20.93 20.88 -24.15
C ASN A 122 -21.67 22.12 -24.69
N GLN A 123 -21.86 22.18 -26.02
CA GLN A 123 -22.82 23.10 -26.61
C GLN A 123 -24.20 22.61 -26.17
N ARG A 124 -24.75 23.17 -25.09
CA ARG A 124 -26.14 22.91 -24.67
C ARG A 124 -27.07 23.32 -25.81
N ARG A 125 -27.32 22.41 -26.75
CA ARG A 125 -28.54 22.43 -27.56
C ARG A 125 -29.67 21.98 -26.63
N ALA A 126 -30.86 22.51 -26.85
CA ALA A 126 -32.04 22.38 -25.98
C ALA A 126 -32.60 20.94 -25.83
N ASP A 127 -31.80 19.91 -26.14
CA ASP A 127 -32.13 18.52 -25.85
C ASP A 127 -31.28 18.11 -24.61
N ASP A 128 -31.94 18.05 -23.44
CA ASP A 128 -31.39 17.69 -22.13
C ASP A 128 -30.85 16.24 -22.07
N SER A 129 -29.79 15.91 -22.83
CA SER A 129 -29.17 14.59 -22.78
C SER A 129 -28.15 14.51 -21.65
N ILE A 130 -28.50 13.83 -20.56
CA ILE A 130 -27.60 13.50 -19.45
C ILE A 130 -26.63 12.41 -19.91
N PHE A 131 -25.31 12.65 -19.84
CA PHE A 131 -24.26 11.71 -20.24
C PHE A 131 -23.81 10.81 -19.07
N ILE A 132 -24.72 9.99 -18.54
CA ILE A 132 -24.37 8.96 -17.54
C ILE A 132 -24.43 7.59 -18.23
N PRO A 133 -23.35 6.79 -18.22
CA PRO A 133 -23.38 5.41 -18.71
C PRO A 133 -24.47 4.60 -18.02
N LYS A 134 -25.19 3.74 -18.77
CA LYS A 134 -26.18 2.84 -18.16
C LYS A 134 -25.45 1.86 -17.23
N PRO A 135 -25.85 1.70 -15.97
CA PRO A 135 -25.21 0.77 -15.05
C PRO A 135 -25.36 -0.64 -15.61
N THR A 136 -24.24 -1.23 -16.01
CA THR A 136 -24.19 -2.64 -16.37
C THR A 136 -23.92 -3.41 -15.10
N ARG A 137 -24.73 -4.43 -14.79
CA ARG A 137 -24.47 -5.34 -13.68
C ARG A 137 -23.15 -6.05 -13.95
N VAL A 138 -22.07 -5.56 -13.35
CA VAL A 138 -20.81 -6.29 -13.27
C VAL A 138 -21.12 -7.52 -12.44
N LYS A 139 -21.05 -8.71 -13.05
CA LYS A 139 -21.00 -9.95 -12.26
C LYS A 139 -19.78 -9.79 -11.35
N GLN A 140 -19.99 -9.82 -10.05
CA GLN A 140 -18.88 -10.00 -9.11
C GLN A 140 -18.17 -11.27 -9.56
N ALA A 141 -16.97 -11.13 -10.11
CA ALA A 141 -16.10 -12.27 -10.33
C ALA A 141 -15.88 -12.89 -8.96
N GLU A 142 -16.15 -14.19 -8.85
CA GLU A 142 -16.00 -14.94 -7.62
C GLU A 142 -14.59 -14.74 -7.06
N GLU A 143 -14.50 -14.37 -5.79
CA GLU A 143 -13.25 -14.17 -5.06
C GLU A 143 -12.51 -15.50 -4.89
N SER A 144 -11.42 -15.70 -5.64
CA SER A 144 -10.25 -16.48 -5.17
C SER A 144 -9.00 -16.32 -6.03
N GLU A 145 -8.83 -15.20 -6.74
CA GLU A 145 -7.55 -14.93 -7.42
C GLU A 145 -6.68 -14.05 -6.52
N LYS A 146 -5.42 -14.47 -6.34
CA LYS A 146 -4.37 -13.68 -5.68
C LYS A 146 -4.42 -12.25 -6.23
N SER A 147 -4.19 -11.25 -5.39
CA SER A 147 -4.17 -9.89 -5.90
C SER A 147 -3.08 -9.77 -6.98
N PRO A 148 -3.26 -8.95 -8.02
CA PRO A 148 -2.24 -8.78 -9.06
C PRO A 148 -0.85 -8.51 -8.48
N GLU A 149 -0.77 -7.77 -7.37
CA GLU A 149 0.48 -7.50 -6.65
C GLU A 149 1.15 -8.75 -6.09
N GLU A 150 0.40 -9.73 -5.57
CA GLU A 150 0.97 -10.98 -5.07
C GLU A 150 1.59 -11.83 -6.18
N LEU A 151 1.12 -11.65 -7.42
CA LEU A 151 1.68 -12.32 -8.60
C LEU A 151 2.88 -11.56 -9.18
N ILE A 152 2.85 -10.22 -9.12
CA ILE A 152 3.87 -9.36 -9.73
C ILE A 152 5.08 -9.17 -8.81
N PHE A 153 4.89 -9.18 -7.50
CA PHE A 153 5.93 -8.91 -6.50
C PHE A 153 6.33 -10.14 -5.68
N ASP A 154 6.15 -11.34 -6.24
CA ASP A 154 6.48 -12.60 -5.57
C ASP A 154 7.91 -12.65 -5.01
N GLU A 155 8.90 -12.33 -5.84
CA GLU A 155 10.31 -12.32 -5.47
C GLU A 155 10.64 -11.21 -4.46
N ALA A 156 10.03 -10.02 -4.60
CA ALA A 156 10.18 -8.95 -3.62
C ALA A 156 9.57 -9.32 -2.26
N ILE A 157 8.43 -10.00 -2.23
CA ILE A 157 7.78 -10.50 -1.00
C ILE A 157 8.68 -11.53 -0.33
N GLU A 158 9.20 -12.51 -1.09
CA GLU A 158 10.13 -13.52 -0.57
C GLU A 158 11.40 -12.87 -0.01
N ALA A 159 11.99 -11.91 -0.73
CA ALA A 159 13.17 -11.18 -0.27
C ALA A 159 12.90 -10.43 1.05
N ALA A 160 11.75 -9.76 1.18
CA ALA A 160 11.36 -9.05 2.39
C ALA A 160 11.12 -10.00 3.58
N GLU A 161 10.50 -11.16 3.35
CA GLU A 161 10.35 -12.20 4.38
C GLU A 161 11.71 -12.72 4.86
N MET A 162 12.63 -12.94 3.93
CA MET A 162 13.98 -13.40 4.24
C MET A 162 14.78 -12.36 5.03
N GLU A 163 14.64 -11.08 4.71
CA GLU A 163 15.24 -10.00 5.47
C GLU A 163 14.65 -9.91 6.90
N LYS A 164 13.33 -10.01 7.05
CA LYS A 164 12.69 -10.08 8.39
C LYS A 164 13.20 -11.27 9.20
N LYS A 165 13.36 -12.44 8.58
CA LYS A 165 13.93 -13.63 9.26
C LYS A 165 15.37 -13.38 9.70
N ARG A 166 16.21 -12.76 8.86
CA ARG A 166 17.59 -12.37 9.20
C ARG A 166 17.65 -11.35 10.33
N TYR A 167 16.79 -10.34 10.31
CA TYR A 167 16.69 -9.35 11.38
C TYR A 167 16.30 -10.00 12.73
N ASN A 168 15.31 -10.92 12.70
CA ASN A 168 14.91 -11.67 13.89
C ASN A 168 16.05 -12.54 14.44
N LEU A 169 16.85 -13.17 13.57
CA LEU A 169 18.04 -13.91 13.97
C LEU A 169 19.05 -13.00 14.68
N GLN A 170 19.35 -11.83 14.12
CA GLN A 170 20.28 -10.87 14.72
C GLN A 170 19.80 -10.40 16.10
N LYS A 171 18.50 -10.17 16.27
CA LYS A 171 17.91 -9.80 17.56
C LYS A 171 18.02 -10.94 18.60
N LEU A 172 17.83 -12.19 18.17
CA LEU A 172 18.01 -13.36 19.02
C LEU A 172 19.47 -13.55 19.43
N GLU A 173 20.42 -13.29 18.53
CA GLU A 173 21.86 -13.31 18.83
C GLU A 173 22.23 -12.23 19.85
N ALA A 174 21.80 -10.99 19.66
CA ALA A 174 22.03 -9.92 20.62
C ALA A 174 21.46 -10.27 22.00
N ARG A 175 20.25 -10.85 22.04
CA ARG A 175 19.63 -11.30 23.29
C ARG A 175 20.41 -12.44 23.96
N LYS A 176 20.97 -13.35 23.17
CA LYS A 176 21.84 -14.43 23.68
C LYS A 176 23.12 -13.86 24.29
N ASP A 177 23.76 -12.90 23.62
CA ASP A 177 24.99 -12.26 24.10
C ASP A 177 24.75 -11.49 25.42
N GLU A 178 23.61 -10.82 25.56
CA GLU A 178 23.19 -10.21 26.83
C GLU A 178 23.06 -11.25 27.95
N LEU A 179 22.33 -12.35 27.70
CA LEU A 179 22.15 -13.42 28.68
C LEU A 179 23.47 -14.10 29.05
N GLN A 180 24.41 -14.24 28.10
CA GLN A 180 25.75 -14.77 28.36
C GLN A 180 26.60 -13.82 29.22
N LYS A 181 26.42 -12.50 29.11
CA LYS A 181 27.07 -11.53 30.02
C LYS A 181 26.49 -11.63 31.43
N SER A 182 25.16 -11.66 31.55
CA SER A 182 24.50 -11.85 32.85
C SER A 182 24.90 -13.17 33.51
N LEU A 183 25.08 -14.26 32.75
CA LEU A 183 25.57 -15.54 33.26
C LEU A 183 26.98 -15.45 33.92
N LYS A 184 27.82 -14.50 33.49
CA LYS A 184 29.18 -14.33 34.04
C LYS A 184 29.22 -13.50 35.32
N GLU A 185 28.21 -12.67 35.55
CA GLU A 185 28.10 -11.77 36.70
C GLU A 185 27.24 -12.34 37.84
N GLU A 186 26.35 -13.28 37.52
CA GLU A 186 25.41 -13.90 38.44
C GLU A 186 26.09 -14.96 39.35
N LYS A 187 25.79 -14.92 40.66
CA LYS A 187 26.38 -15.83 41.66
C LYS A 187 25.40 -16.90 42.19
N ASP A 188 24.10 -16.77 41.91
CA ASP A 188 23.06 -17.70 42.35
C ASP A 188 22.89 -18.89 41.40
N GLU A 189 23.08 -20.12 41.88
CA GLU A 189 22.99 -21.36 41.08
C GLU A 189 21.63 -21.55 40.40
N ARG A 190 20.52 -21.16 41.06
CA ARG A 190 19.17 -21.24 40.48
C ARG A 190 18.98 -20.28 39.31
N ASN A 191 19.53 -19.07 39.38
CA ASN A 191 19.46 -18.10 38.29
C ASN A 191 20.35 -18.53 37.11
N ILE A 192 21.51 -19.13 37.40
CA ILE A 192 22.41 -19.69 36.39
C ILE A 192 21.71 -20.79 35.57
N GLU A 193 20.96 -21.70 36.21
CA GLU A 193 20.20 -22.73 35.49
C GLU A 193 19.08 -22.14 34.62
N ILE A 194 18.36 -21.13 35.12
CA ILE A 194 17.29 -20.46 34.36
C ILE A 194 17.87 -19.75 33.12
N ILE A 195 18.99 -19.05 33.28
CA ILE A 195 19.66 -18.35 32.17
C ILE A 195 20.19 -19.36 31.14
N LYS A 196 20.79 -20.47 31.58
CA LYS A 196 21.21 -21.56 30.69
C LYS A 196 20.03 -22.15 29.92
N ALA A 197 18.90 -22.41 30.57
CA ALA A 197 17.68 -22.91 29.92
C ALA A 197 17.08 -21.90 28.91
N ALA A 198 17.21 -20.60 29.17
CA ALA A 198 16.81 -19.55 28.22
C ALA A 198 17.72 -19.52 26.99
N ILE A 199 19.04 -19.66 27.17
CA ILE A 199 20.01 -19.72 26.07
C ILE A 199 19.77 -20.94 25.18
N THR A 200 19.52 -22.12 25.75
CA THR A 200 19.23 -23.32 24.95
C THR A 200 17.93 -23.21 24.17
N ARG A 201 16.90 -22.56 24.72
CA ARG A 201 15.68 -22.22 23.97
C ARG A 201 15.95 -21.30 22.79
N ILE A 202 16.77 -20.27 22.98
CA ILE A 202 17.15 -19.35 21.89
C ILE A 202 17.91 -20.11 20.80
N ASP A 203 18.84 -21.00 21.15
CA ASP A 203 19.57 -21.82 20.18
C ASP A 203 18.67 -22.78 19.39
N ASN A 204 17.68 -23.38 20.05
CA ASN A 204 16.67 -24.21 19.37
C ASN A 204 15.76 -23.39 18.43
N LEU A 205 15.44 -22.15 18.77
CA LEU A 205 14.70 -21.25 17.88
C LEU A 205 15.56 -20.79 16.70
N LYS A 206 16.83 -20.46 16.94
CA LYS A 206 17.80 -20.06 15.93
C LYS A 206 17.98 -21.14 14.87
N THR A 207 18.27 -22.37 15.30
CA THR A 207 18.45 -23.53 14.42
C THR A 207 17.21 -23.84 13.58
N LYS A 208 15.99 -23.67 14.13
CA LYS A 208 14.75 -23.80 13.36
C LYS A 208 14.60 -22.73 12.29
N ILE A 209 14.91 -21.47 12.60
CA ILE A 209 14.83 -20.35 11.64
C ILE A 209 15.90 -20.51 10.56
N GLU A 210 17.13 -20.90 10.91
CA GLU A 210 18.20 -21.18 9.95
C GLU A 210 17.89 -22.36 9.03
N ALA A 211 17.27 -23.42 9.55
CA ALA A 211 16.82 -24.55 8.74
C ALA A 211 15.71 -24.12 7.74
N ASN A 212 14.81 -23.24 8.17
CA ASN A 212 13.76 -22.70 7.30
C ASN A 212 14.34 -21.81 6.19
N ILE A 213 15.32 -20.96 6.52
CA ILE A 213 16.05 -20.12 5.55
C ILE A 213 16.83 -20.98 4.52
N LYS A 214 17.43 -22.10 4.93
CA LYS A 214 18.14 -23.02 4.02
C LYS A 214 17.21 -23.84 3.14
N GLY A 215 15.99 -24.14 3.58
CA GLY A 215 15.01 -24.90 2.81
C GLY A 215 14.29 -24.09 1.72
N GLN A 216 14.38 -22.76 1.77
CA GLN A 216 13.82 -21.83 0.75
C GLN A 216 14.87 -21.37 -0.28
N LYS A 217 16.06 -21.99 -0.28
CA LYS A 217 17.18 -21.69 -1.20
C LYS A 217 17.28 -22.77 -2.26
#